data_AF-A0A8T7L8S0-F1
#
_entry.id   AF-A0A8T7L8S0-F1
#
_cell.length_a   1.000
_cell.length_b   1.000
_cell.length_c   1.000
_cell.angle_alpha   90.00
_cell.angle_beta   90.00
_cell.angle_gamma   90.00
#
_symmetry.space_group_name_H-M   'P 1'
#
loop_
_entity.id
_entity.type
_entity.pdbx_description
1 polymer ?
#
loop_
_entity_poly.entity_id
_entity_poly.type
_entity_poly.pdbx_seq_one_letter_code
_entity_poly.pdbx_strand_id
1 'polypeptide(L)'
;MFRKPIEYFLYPVHDLDDLPAPVVEMIRRHADLKTIRHIVVVPPQDYAIARYTRRKSLSFGLRVTPQRTLVSAGGRIVVVEMAADGALSARAILLENLLYADLATILLYGYMKLVWAENEQVETLLIEYNTVGEHIMRHLLEEARTQIAARSALADLPGQAFQLPFKFQNYLKYSLLPGEQVQAAVFEPARRQGKRWYSPYIAPNRAVAITSRHLIILEEELRRFLLPRLEKRESITYGIITRFCPSDRVQALNVHREAEMTWLDIKLEAGAAATALRLPLDDDNAAALRETWETTRAQLAAG
;
A
#
# COMPACT_ATOMS: atom_id res chain seq x y z
N MET A 1 10.60 -8.90 31.88
CA MET A 1 10.16 -8.92 30.48
C MET A 1 8.64 -8.80 30.49
N PHE A 2 8.08 -7.65 30.10
CA PHE A 2 6.63 -7.46 30.05
C PHE A 2 6.08 -8.26 28.85
N ARG A 3 5.27 -9.30 29.09
CA ARG A 3 4.51 -9.96 28.05
C ARG A 3 3.35 -9.04 27.70
N LYS A 4 3.33 -8.50 26.47
CA LYS A 4 2.12 -7.82 25.98
C LYS A 4 1.00 -8.87 25.85
N PRO A 5 -0.24 -8.53 26.22
CA PRO A 5 -1.37 -9.43 26.03
C PRO A 5 -1.55 -9.72 24.54
N ILE A 6 -2.12 -10.88 24.20
CA ILE A 6 -2.39 -11.28 22.82
C ILE A 6 -3.28 -10.26 22.09
N GLU A 7 -4.13 -9.57 22.86
CA GLU A 7 -4.99 -8.46 22.46
C GLU A 7 -4.24 -7.24 21.92
N TYR A 8 -2.89 -7.23 21.95
CA TYR A 8 -2.09 -6.17 21.33
C TYR A 8 -1.78 -6.43 19.85
N PHE A 9 -2.00 -7.64 19.36
CA PHE A 9 -1.62 -8.05 18.00
C PHE A 9 -2.84 -8.24 17.11
N LEU A 10 -2.63 -8.18 15.79
CA LEU A 10 -3.66 -8.55 14.83
C LEU A 10 -4.14 -9.97 15.10
N TYR A 11 -5.45 -10.20 15.03
CA TYR A 11 -6.00 -11.56 15.09
C TYR A 11 -7.15 -11.73 14.10
N PRO A 12 -7.24 -12.90 13.43
CA PRO A 12 -8.40 -13.25 12.65
C PRO A 12 -9.55 -13.64 13.57
N VAL A 13 -10.77 -13.40 13.13
CA VAL A 13 -11.99 -13.86 13.79
C VAL A 13 -12.70 -14.82 12.85
N HIS A 14 -13.15 -15.96 13.39
CA HIS A 14 -13.75 -17.03 12.59
C HIS A 14 -15.25 -16.82 12.37
N ASP A 15 -15.96 -16.36 13.40
CA ASP A 15 -17.40 -16.13 13.35
C ASP A 15 -17.76 -14.70 13.77
N LEU A 16 -18.85 -14.15 13.23
CA LEU A 16 -19.38 -12.87 13.69
C LEU A 16 -19.84 -12.92 15.14
N ASP A 17 -20.27 -14.09 15.61
CA ASP A 17 -20.72 -14.27 17.00
C ASP A 17 -19.58 -14.09 18.02
N ASP A 18 -18.32 -14.14 17.58
CA ASP A 18 -17.14 -13.83 18.39
C ASP A 18 -16.88 -12.31 18.53
N LEU A 19 -17.62 -11.46 17.82
CA LEU A 19 -17.51 -10.01 17.88
C LEU A 19 -18.54 -9.39 18.83
N PRO A 20 -18.27 -8.20 19.41
CA PRO A 20 -19.27 -7.47 20.16
C PRO A 20 -20.53 -7.21 19.31
N ALA A 21 -21.72 -7.47 19.85
CA ALA A 21 -22.99 -7.33 19.13
C ALA A 21 -23.18 -5.97 18.42
N PRO A 22 -22.79 -4.82 19.01
CA PRO A 22 -22.83 -3.54 18.30
C PRO A 22 -21.97 -3.48 17.03
N VAL A 23 -20.81 -4.17 17.02
CA VAL A 23 -19.93 -4.25 15.84
C VAL A 23 -20.56 -5.14 14.77
N VAL A 24 -21.15 -6.28 15.15
CA VAL A 24 -21.89 -7.17 14.24
C VAL A 24 -23.04 -6.43 13.56
N GLU A 25 -23.78 -5.63 14.32
CA GLU A 25 -24.88 -4.82 13.80
C GLU A 25 -24.39 -3.77 12.79
N MET A 26 -23.25 -3.14 13.03
CA MET A 26 -22.63 -2.24 12.04
C MET A 26 -22.21 -3.00 10.77
N ILE A 27 -21.63 -4.20 10.89
CA ILE A 27 -21.25 -5.03 9.73
C ILE A 27 -22.50 -5.40 8.91
N ARG A 28 -23.59 -5.83 9.56
CA ARG A 28 -24.87 -6.19 8.93
C ARG A 28 -25.45 -5.08 8.05
N ARG A 29 -25.26 -3.82 8.44
CA ARG A 29 -25.76 -2.66 7.69
C ARG A 29 -24.97 -2.40 6.41
N HIS A 30 -23.73 -2.90 6.32
CA HIS A 30 -22.80 -2.55 5.27
C HIS A 30 -22.38 -3.73 4.37
N ALA A 31 -22.63 -4.97 4.78
CA ALA A 31 -22.26 -6.17 4.04
C ALA A 31 -23.32 -7.28 4.12
N ASP A 32 -23.42 -8.08 3.05
CA ASP A 32 -24.14 -9.36 3.08
C ASP A 32 -23.31 -10.39 3.85
N LEU A 33 -23.83 -10.84 4.99
CA LEU A 33 -23.14 -11.78 5.88
C LEU A 33 -22.78 -13.10 5.21
N LYS A 34 -23.56 -13.53 4.20
CA LYS A 34 -23.31 -14.78 3.47
C LYS A 34 -22.05 -14.73 2.60
N THR A 35 -21.55 -13.53 2.35
CA THR A 35 -20.39 -13.30 1.47
C THR A 35 -19.11 -12.97 2.23
N ILE A 36 -19.15 -12.99 3.56
CA ILE A 36 -17.97 -12.73 4.40
C ILE A 36 -16.94 -13.83 4.18
N ARG A 37 -15.71 -13.41 3.90
CA ARG A 37 -14.56 -14.32 3.71
C ARG A 37 -13.53 -14.18 4.81
N HIS A 38 -13.31 -12.95 5.28
CA HIS A 38 -12.32 -12.67 6.32
C HIS A 38 -12.85 -11.62 7.29
N ILE A 39 -12.57 -11.84 8.58
CA ILE A 39 -12.78 -10.88 9.65
C ILE A 39 -11.44 -10.72 10.36
N VAL A 40 -10.97 -9.48 10.49
CA VAL A 40 -9.70 -9.15 11.15
C VAL A 40 -9.96 -8.07 12.17
N VAL A 41 -9.50 -8.29 13.41
CA VAL A 41 -9.50 -7.23 14.42
C VAL A 41 -8.09 -6.64 14.52
N VAL A 42 -8.04 -5.31 14.46
CA VAL A 42 -6.86 -4.49 14.66
C VAL A 42 -7.01 -3.79 16.01
N PRO A 43 -6.28 -4.24 17.04
CA PRO A 43 -6.37 -3.61 18.35
C PRO A 43 -5.79 -2.20 18.36
N PRO A 44 -6.19 -1.36 19.33
CA PRO A 44 -5.58 -0.04 19.55
C PRO A 44 -4.07 -0.14 19.72
N GLN A 45 -3.33 0.76 19.08
CA GLN A 45 -1.87 0.87 19.18
C GLN A 45 -1.47 2.26 19.66
N ASP A 46 -0.52 2.29 20.59
CA ASP A 46 0.13 3.51 21.05
C ASP A 46 1.38 3.81 20.21
N TYR A 47 1.40 4.97 19.57
CA TYR A 47 2.54 5.46 18.82
C TYR A 47 3.07 6.76 19.44
N ALA A 48 4.39 6.82 19.66
CA ALA A 48 5.02 8.03 20.15
C ALA A 48 4.92 9.16 19.10
N ILE A 49 4.38 10.31 19.52
CA ILE A 49 4.40 11.52 18.71
C ILE A 49 5.77 12.17 18.94
N ALA A 50 6.74 11.86 18.09
CA ALA A 50 8.05 12.50 18.13
C ALA A 50 8.09 13.69 17.16
N ARG A 51 8.57 14.85 17.63
CA ARG A 51 9.07 15.90 16.71
C ARG A 51 10.59 15.92 16.75
N TYR A 52 11.17 15.88 15.57
CA TYR A 52 12.60 15.94 15.39
C TYR A 52 13.00 17.38 15.08
N THR A 53 13.79 17.97 15.97
CA THR A 53 14.56 19.19 15.64
C THR A 53 15.94 18.77 15.15
N ARG A 54 16.70 19.70 14.55
CA ARG A 54 18.09 19.45 14.09
C ARG A 54 19.04 18.88 15.17
N ARG A 55 18.67 18.89 16.46
CA ARG A 55 19.55 18.42 17.57
C ARG A 55 18.88 17.50 18.59
N LYS A 56 17.55 17.41 18.66
CA LYS A 56 16.84 16.65 19.68
C LYS A 56 15.55 16.02 19.13
N SER A 57 15.28 14.79 19.53
CA SER A 57 13.94 14.20 19.46
C SER A 57 13.18 14.61 20.71
N LEU A 58 12.06 15.30 20.54
CA LEU A 58 11.17 15.69 21.63
C LEU A 58 9.89 14.83 21.53
N SER A 59 9.55 14.14 22.61
CA SER A 59 8.29 13.39 22.72
C SER A 59 7.15 14.35 23.08
N PHE A 60 6.08 14.35 22.28
CA PHE A 60 4.88 15.17 22.45
C PHE A 60 3.66 14.33 22.89
N GLY A 61 3.91 13.18 23.51
CA GLY A 61 2.87 12.28 23.99
C GLY A 61 2.70 11.06 23.09
N LEU A 62 1.58 10.36 23.30
CA LEU A 62 1.20 9.15 22.58
C LEU A 62 -0.05 9.44 21.75
N ARG A 63 -0.06 8.94 20.52
CA ARG A 63 -1.26 8.83 19.70
C ARG A 63 -1.76 7.40 19.82
N VAL A 64 -2.99 7.23 20.27
CA VAL A 64 -3.66 5.93 20.30
C VAL A 64 -4.49 5.80 19.03
N THR A 65 -4.33 4.69 18.32
CA THR A 65 -5.21 4.35 17.19
C THR A 65 -6.50 3.69 17.69
N PRO A 66 -7.65 3.91 17.04
CA PRO A 66 -8.88 3.24 17.43
C PRO A 66 -8.78 1.74 17.18
N GLN A 67 -9.56 0.94 17.92
CA GLN A 67 -9.77 -0.45 17.56
C GLN A 67 -10.54 -0.50 16.25
N ARG A 68 -10.17 -1.42 15.36
CA ARG A 68 -10.87 -1.62 14.08
C ARG A 68 -11.22 -3.06 13.85
N THR A 69 -12.36 -3.30 13.23
CA THR A 69 -12.72 -4.60 12.65
C THR A 69 -12.85 -4.44 11.15
N LEU A 70 -12.04 -5.17 10.39
CA LEU A 70 -12.08 -5.20 8.94
C LEU A 70 -12.79 -6.48 8.50
N VAL A 71 -13.71 -6.35 7.56
CA VAL A 71 -14.45 -7.46 6.98
C VAL A 71 -14.35 -7.41 5.46
N SER A 72 -13.85 -8.47 4.84
CA SER A 72 -13.92 -8.65 3.39
C SER A 72 -15.19 -9.42 3.05
N ALA A 73 -16.11 -8.80 2.31
CA ALA A 73 -17.40 -9.39 1.95
C ALA A 73 -17.90 -8.87 0.61
N GLY A 74 -18.42 -9.72 -0.28
CA GLY A 74 -19.20 -9.29 -1.44
C GLY A 74 -18.60 -8.14 -2.27
N GLY A 75 -17.29 -8.18 -2.56
CA GLY A 75 -16.62 -7.15 -3.36
C GLY A 75 -16.37 -5.82 -2.63
N ARG A 76 -16.40 -5.79 -1.30
CA ARG A 76 -16.09 -4.60 -0.49
C ARG A 76 -15.26 -4.96 0.75
N ILE A 77 -14.58 -3.95 1.29
CA ILE A 77 -13.97 -4.00 2.63
C ILE A 77 -14.81 -3.11 3.54
N VAL A 78 -15.43 -3.70 4.55
CA VAL A 78 -16.10 -2.94 5.62
C VAL A 78 -15.11 -2.72 6.75
N VAL A 79 -14.96 -1.48 7.19
CA VAL A 79 -14.14 -1.13 8.36
C VAL A 79 -15.06 -0.53 9.41
N VAL A 80 -15.17 -1.20 10.56
CA VAL A 80 -15.83 -0.67 11.75
C VAL A 80 -14.75 -0.14 12.68
N GLU A 81 -14.81 1.13 13.05
CA GLU A 81 -13.89 1.76 14.00
C GLU A 81 -14.62 2.02 15.32
N MET A 82 -13.97 1.67 16.43
CA MET A 82 -14.41 1.98 17.79
C MET A 82 -13.50 3.04 18.38
N ALA A 83 -14.06 4.22 18.63
CA ALA A 83 -13.37 5.32 19.29
C ALA A 83 -13.15 5.02 20.78
N ALA A 84 -12.30 5.83 21.43
CA ALA A 84 -11.93 5.64 22.83
C ALA A 84 -13.12 5.80 23.82
N ASP A 85 -14.15 6.55 23.43
CA ASP A 85 -15.41 6.71 24.17
C ASP A 85 -16.44 5.60 23.89
N GLY A 86 -16.07 4.61 23.06
CA GLY A 86 -16.92 3.52 22.63
C GLY A 86 -17.84 3.86 21.45
N ALA A 87 -17.77 5.08 20.90
CA ALA A 87 -18.55 5.43 19.71
C ALA A 87 -18.09 4.60 18.50
N LEU A 88 -19.07 4.05 17.78
CA LEU A 88 -18.83 3.24 16.58
C LEU A 88 -19.08 4.05 15.31
N SER A 89 -18.19 3.87 14.35
CA SER A 89 -18.41 4.31 12.97
C SER A 89 -18.07 3.18 12.01
N ALA A 90 -18.68 3.17 10.83
CA ALA A 90 -18.36 2.19 9.81
C ALA A 90 -18.23 2.83 8.44
N ARG A 91 -17.36 2.26 7.61
CA ARG A 91 -17.17 2.63 6.21
C ARG A 91 -17.18 1.37 5.36
N ALA A 92 -17.83 1.41 4.21
CA ALA A 92 -17.87 0.32 3.26
C ALA A 92 -17.13 0.75 1.98
N ILE A 93 -15.96 0.18 1.76
CA ILE A 93 -15.09 0.53 0.61
C ILE A 93 -15.37 -0.49 -0.49
N LEU A 94 -16.06 -0.07 -1.55
CA LEU A 94 -16.26 -0.92 -2.73
C LEU A 94 -14.92 -1.15 -3.43
N LEU A 95 -14.58 -2.42 -3.69
CA LEU A 95 -13.32 -2.77 -4.34
C LEU A 95 -13.23 -2.25 -5.77
N GLU A 96 -14.37 -2.05 -6.44
CA GLU A 96 -14.42 -1.43 -7.78
C GLU A 96 -14.08 0.07 -7.77
N ASN A 97 -14.08 0.70 -6.60
CA ASN A 97 -13.69 2.09 -6.46
C ASN A 97 -12.25 2.24 -5.93
N LEU A 98 -11.57 1.14 -5.61
CA LEU A 98 -10.21 1.19 -5.08
C LEU A 98 -9.24 1.67 -6.17
N LEU A 99 -8.61 2.81 -5.94
CA LEU A 99 -7.61 3.40 -6.84
C LEU A 99 -6.25 2.74 -6.61
N TYR A 100 -5.85 2.58 -5.35
CA TYR A 100 -4.66 1.82 -4.96
C TYR A 100 -4.70 1.45 -3.47
N ALA A 101 -3.83 0.52 -3.08
CA ALA A 101 -3.57 0.18 -1.69
C ALA A 101 -2.08 0.13 -1.39
N ASP A 102 -1.66 0.64 -0.23
CA ASP A 102 -0.30 0.49 0.30
C ASP A 102 -0.30 -0.53 1.43
N LEU A 103 0.73 -1.38 1.47
CA LEU A 103 1.07 -2.24 2.58
C LEU A 103 2.51 -1.96 2.98
N ALA A 104 2.71 -1.41 4.17
CA ALA A 104 4.03 -1.07 4.68
C ALA A 104 4.39 -1.93 5.88
N THR A 105 5.64 -2.38 5.90
CA THR A 105 6.23 -3.15 7.01
C THR A 105 7.57 -2.51 7.36
N ILE A 106 7.66 -1.93 8.55
CA ILE A 106 8.83 -1.22 9.07
C ILE A 106 9.10 -1.71 10.50
N LEU A 107 9.97 -2.72 10.64
CA LEU A 107 10.23 -3.36 11.93
C LEU A 107 8.92 -3.88 12.57
N LEU A 108 8.53 -3.32 13.74
CA LEU A 108 7.30 -3.63 14.47
C LEU A 108 6.11 -2.74 14.10
N TYR A 109 6.32 -1.74 13.23
CA TYR A 109 5.29 -0.84 12.76
C TYR A 109 4.85 -1.24 11.35
N GLY A 110 3.55 -1.41 11.15
CA GLY A 110 2.96 -1.67 9.85
C GLY A 110 1.77 -0.77 9.62
N TYR A 111 1.44 -0.54 8.36
CA TYR A 111 0.17 0.06 8.00
C TYR A 111 -0.37 -0.49 6.68
N MET A 112 -1.68 -0.46 6.57
CA MET A 112 -2.41 -0.61 5.32
C MET A 112 -3.07 0.73 5.00
N LYS A 113 -2.82 1.26 3.80
CA LYS A 113 -3.50 2.46 3.29
C LYS A 113 -4.43 2.04 2.16
N LEU A 114 -5.69 2.43 2.24
CA LEU A 114 -6.65 2.25 1.16
C LEU A 114 -6.99 3.63 0.58
N VAL A 115 -6.93 3.78 -0.74
CA VAL A 115 -7.31 5.00 -1.45
C VAL A 115 -8.35 4.64 -2.49
N TRP A 116 -9.52 5.26 -2.42
CA TRP A 116 -10.67 4.91 -3.26
C TRP A 116 -11.45 6.15 -3.70
N ALA A 117 -12.29 5.94 -4.70
CA ALA A 117 -13.26 6.94 -5.18
C ALA A 117 -14.59 6.82 -4.42
N GLU A 118 -15.09 7.92 -3.89
CA GLU A 118 -16.42 7.98 -3.26
C GLU A 118 -17.00 9.37 -3.47
N ASN A 119 -18.24 9.45 -3.98
CA ASN A 119 -18.93 10.71 -4.27
C ASN A 119 -18.07 11.70 -5.09
N GLU A 120 -17.43 11.21 -6.16
CA GLU A 120 -16.53 11.98 -7.04
C GLU A 120 -15.25 12.51 -6.37
N GLN A 121 -15.00 12.12 -5.11
CA GLN A 121 -13.82 12.51 -4.34
C GLN A 121 -12.89 11.32 -4.10
N VAL A 122 -11.62 11.64 -3.83
CA VAL A 122 -10.62 10.65 -3.44
C VAL A 122 -10.56 10.58 -1.93
N GLU A 123 -10.98 9.45 -1.39
CA GLU A 123 -10.95 9.17 0.03
C GLU A 123 -9.70 8.36 0.40
N THR A 124 -9.31 8.44 1.67
CA THR A 124 -8.15 7.72 2.20
C THR A 124 -8.42 7.22 3.60
N LEU A 125 -8.04 5.96 3.84
CA LEU A 125 -8.07 5.34 5.15
C LEU A 125 -6.70 4.73 5.44
N LEU A 126 -6.12 5.09 6.59
CA LEU A 126 -4.86 4.54 7.08
C LEU A 126 -5.13 3.68 8.31
N ILE A 127 -4.73 2.41 8.24
CA ILE A 127 -4.91 1.41 9.29
C ILE A 127 -3.52 0.99 9.74
N GLU A 128 -3.12 1.48 10.90
CA GLU A 128 -1.82 1.16 11.49
C GLU A 128 -1.95 -0.02 12.44
N TYR A 129 -0.92 -0.85 12.49
CA TYR A 129 -0.90 -2.05 13.29
C TYR A 129 0.52 -2.44 13.70
N ASN A 130 0.61 -3.40 14.63
CA ASN A 130 1.86 -4.07 14.93
C ASN A 130 2.13 -5.18 13.91
N THR A 131 3.33 -5.25 13.33
CA THR A 131 3.65 -6.23 12.26
C THR A 131 3.64 -7.69 12.71
N VAL A 132 3.54 -7.96 14.02
CA VAL A 132 3.22 -9.29 14.52
C VAL A 132 1.81 -9.65 14.06
N GLY A 133 1.71 -10.64 13.16
CA GLY A 133 0.46 -10.99 12.49
C GLY A 133 0.23 -10.29 11.14
N GLU A 134 1.24 -9.62 10.57
CA GLU A 134 1.12 -8.91 9.28
C GLU A 134 0.55 -9.78 8.14
N HIS A 135 0.86 -11.08 8.14
CA HIS A 135 0.30 -12.05 7.19
C HIS A 135 -1.24 -12.07 7.17
N ILE A 136 -1.90 -11.76 8.28
CA ILE A 136 -3.37 -11.65 8.37
C ILE A 136 -3.87 -10.48 7.51
N MET A 137 -3.21 -9.32 7.63
CA MET A 137 -3.54 -8.14 6.84
C MET A 137 -3.20 -8.35 5.35
N ARG A 138 -2.07 -9.00 5.09
CA ARG A 138 -1.65 -9.40 3.74
C ARG A 138 -2.71 -10.28 3.07
N HIS A 139 -3.23 -11.30 3.74
CA HIS A 139 -4.27 -12.17 3.20
C HIS A 139 -5.55 -11.41 2.87
N LEU A 140 -5.99 -10.50 3.75
CA LEU A 140 -7.15 -9.64 3.46
C LEU A 140 -6.94 -8.81 2.18
N LEU A 141 -5.74 -8.24 2.01
CA LEU A 141 -5.39 -7.45 0.83
C LEU A 141 -5.22 -8.31 -0.43
N GLU A 142 -4.63 -9.49 -0.33
CA GLU A 142 -4.49 -10.45 -1.44
C GLU A 142 -5.85 -10.91 -1.98
N GLU A 143 -6.80 -11.18 -1.08
CA GLU A 143 -8.18 -11.51 -1.45
C GLU A 143 -8.85 -10.34 -2.18
N ALA A 144 -8.73 -9.12 -1.64
CA ALA A 144 -9.24 -7.92 -2.29
C ALA A 144 -8.65 -7.73 -3.70
N ARG A 145 -7.31 -7.87 -3.82
CA ARG A 145 -6.60 -7.80 -5.10
C ARG A 145 -7.04 -8.89 -6.08
N THR A 146 -7.29 -10.11 -5.59
CA THR A 146 -7.77 -11.22 -6.41
C THR A 146 -9.16 -10.93 -6.97
N GLN A 147 -10.07 -10.38 -6.16
CA GLN A 147 -11.40 -9.98 -6.62
C GLN A 147 -11.37 -8.83 -7.62
N ILE A 148 -10.46 -7.85 -7.44
CA ILE A 148 -10.26 -6.77 -8.40
C ILE A 148 -9.71 -7.33 -9.72
N ALA A 149 -8.67 -8.16 -9.64
CA ALA A 149 -8.03 -8.77 -10.81
C ALA A 149 -8.98 -9.66 -11.61
N ALA A 150 -9.89 -10.39 -10.95
CA ALA A 150 -10.88 -11.24 -11.62
C ALA A 150 -11.86 -10.48 -12.53
N ARG A 151 -11.95 -9.15 -12.39
CA ARG A 151 -12.77 -8.28 -13.25
C ARG A 151 -12.00 -7.78 -14.46
N SER A 152 -10.68 -7.77 -14.37
CA SER A 152 -9.84 -7.31 -15.46
C SER A 152 -9.64 -8.46 -16.44
N ALA A 153 -10.08 -8.29 -17.68
CA ALA A 153 -9.92 -9.26 -18.75
C ALA A 153 -8.47 -9.32 -19.30
N LEU A 154 -7.48 -8.92 -18.49
CA LEU A 154 -6.09 -8.94 -18.94
C LEU A 154 -5.67 -10.34 -19.32
N ALA A 155 -5.37 -10.53 -20.60
CA ALA A 155 -4.69 -11.71 -21.07
C ALA A 155 -3.38 -11.89 -20.29
N ASP A 156 -3.10 -13.13 -19.89
CA ASP A 156 -1.81 -13.47 -19.31
C ASP A 156 -0.75 -13.40 -20.41
N LEU A 157 -0.18 -12.21 -20.58
CA LEU A 157 0.96 -11.97 -21.43
C LEU A 157 2.19 -12.70 -20.85
N PRO A 158 3.06 -13.28 -21.69
CA PRO A 158 4.25 -13.96 -21.22
C PRO A 158 5.15 -12.97 -20.47
N GLY A 159 5.59 -13.35 -19.27
CA GLY A 159 6.48 -12.51 -18.48
C GLY A 159 7.84 -12.29 -19.16
N GLN A 160 8.47 -11.16 -18.87
CA GLN A 160 9.82 -10.85 -19.33
C GLN A 160 10.84 -11.02 -18.21
N ALA A 161 12.09 -11.30 -18.59
CA ALA A 161 13.19 -11.31 -17.64
C ALA A 161 13.60 -9.85 -17.31
N PHE A 162 13.83 -9.58 -16.03
CA PHE A 162 14.26 -8.27 -15.54
C PHE A 162 15.36 -8.43 -14.48
N GLN A 163 16.15 -7.39 -14.29
CA GLN A 163 17.19 -7.35 -13.27
C GLN A 163 16.82 -6.32 -12.20
N LEU A 164 16.47 -6.82 -11.02
CA LEU A 164 16.30 -6.00 -9.82
C LEU A 164 17.35 -6.41 -8.80
N PRO A 165 17.75 -5.52 -7.87
CA PRO A 165 18.50 -5.93 -6.70
C PRO A 165 17.76 -7.04 -5.95
N PHE A 166 18.51 -8.01 -5.42
CA PHE A 166 17.96 -9.24 -4.81
C PHE A 166 16.83 -8.99 -3.81
N LYS A 167 16.96 -7.95 -2.98
CA LYS A 167 15.91 -7.52 -2.04
C LYS A 167 14.59 -7.21 -2.75
N PHE A 168 14.62 -6.40 -3.80
CA PHE A 168 13.43 -6.01 -4.57
C PHE A 168 12.87 -7.16 -5.39
N GLN A 169 13.73 -8.03 -5.92
CA GLN A 169 13.29 -9.26 -6.59
C GLN A 169 12.47 -10.15 -5.65
N ASN A 170 12.95 -10.35 -4.42
CA ASN A 170 12.21 -11.12 -3.41
C ASN A 170 10.89 -10.46 -3.05
N TYR A 171 10.88 -9.15 -2.75
CA TYR A 171 9.64 -8.44 -2.43
C TYR A 171 8.65 -8.46 -3.59
N LEU A 172 9.10 -8.28 -4.83
CA LEU A 172 8.25 -8.37 -6.01
C LEU A 172 7.63 -9.77 -6.11
N LYS A 173 8.44 -10.84 -5.97
CA LYS A 173 7.94 -12.22 -5.97
C LYS A 173 6.85 -12.45 -4.91
N TYR A 174 7.03 -11.95 -3.69
CA TYR A 174 6.02 -12.04 -2.62
C TYR A 174 4.81 -11.10 -2.81
N SER A 175 4.89 -10.18 -3.77
CA SER A 175 3.82 -9.21 -4.07
C SER A 175 2.92 -9.68 -5.21
N LEU A 176 3.33 -10.67 -6.00
CA LEU A 176 2.52 -11.22 -7.10
C LEU A 176 1.41 -12.13 -6.57
N LEU A 177 0.22 -12.01 -7.15
CA LEU A 177 -0.86 -12.98 -6.99
C LEU A 177 -0.51 -14.31 -7.69
N PRO A 178 -1.16 -15.43 -7.33
CA PRO A 178 -1.02 -16.68 -8.05
C PRO A 178 -1.30 -16.50 -9.56
N GLY A 179 -0.33 -16.94 -10.38
CA GLY A 179 -0.37 -16.85 -11.84
C GLY A 179 0.02 -15.49 -12.44
N GLU A 180 0.12 -14.43 -11.62
CA GLU A 180 0.44 -13.08 -12.10
C GLU A 180 1.87 -13.00 -12.65
N GLN A 181 2.00 -12.55 -13.89
CA GLN A 181 3.29 -12.43 -14.58
C GLN A 181 3.76 -10.97 -14.63
N VAL A 182 5.07 -10.76 -14.47
CA VAL A 182 5.69 -9.44 -14.60
C VAL A 182 6.02 -9.19 -16.06
N GLN A 183 5.49 -8.10 -16.63
CA GLN A 183 5.68 -7.68 -18.01
C GLN A 183 6.91 -6.79 -18.16
N ALA A 184 7.11 -5.87 -17.21
CA ALA A 184 8.31 -5.06 -17.09
C ALA A 184 8.59 -4.76 -15.62
N ALA A 185 9.86 -4.58 -15.29
CA ALA A 185 10.25 -4.02 -14.01
C ALA A 185 11.53 -3.21 -14.15
N VAL A 186 11.57 -2.06 -13.47
CA VAL A 186 12.75 -1.19 -13.40
C VAL A 186 13.13 -0.96 -11.95
N PHE A 187 14.42 -0.77 -11.70
CA PHE A 187 14.95 -0.35 -10.41
C PHE A 187 15.50 1.07 -10.52
N GLU A 188 15.16 1.89 -9.54
CA GLU A 188 15.66 3.25 -9.41
C GLU A 188 16.33 3.40 -8.04
N PRO A 189 17.63 3.72 -8.00
CA PRO A 189 18.33 3.95 -6.75
C PRO A 189 17.84 5.22 -6.06
N ALA A 190 18.06 5.31 -4.75
CA ALA A 190 17.70 6.46 -3.96
C ALA A 190 18.39 7.74 -4.47
N ARG A 191 17.62 8.80 -4.71
CA ARG A 191 18.12 10.09 -5.21
C ARG A 191 18.30 11.09 -4.08
N ARG A 192 19.35 11.92 -4.18
CA ARG A 192 19.65 13.03 -3.26
C ARG A 192 19.53 14.36 -3.99
N GLN A 193 19.18 15.42 -3.26
CA GLN A 193 19.03 16.78 -3.81
C GLN A 193 20.36 17.37 -4.36
N GLY A 194 21.51 16.77 -4.05
CA GLY A 194 22.79 17.21 -4.58
C GLY A 194 23.89 16.17 -4.39
N LYS A 195 25.06 16.45 -4.97
CA LYS A 195 26.22 15.53 -4.98
C LYS A 195 26.89 15.31 -3.62
N ARG A 196 26.54 16.10 -2.60
CA ARG A 196 27.12 16.01 -1.26
C ARG A 196 26.49 14.83 -0.51
N TRP A 197 27.31 14.03 0.18
CA TRP A 197 26.86 12.85 0.94
C TRP A 197 25.88 13.17 2.10
N TYR A 198 25.75 14.44 2.48
CA TYR A 198 24.80 14.92 3.49
C TYR A 198 23.59 15.65 2.88
N SER A 199 23.48 15.71 1.55
CA SER A 199 22.28 16.23 0.89
C SER A 199 21.10 15.31 1.21
N PRO A 200 19.91 15.89 1.48
CA PRO A 200 18.72 15.11 1.80
C PRO A 200 18.32 14.23 0.62
N TYR A 201 17.77 13.06 0.93
CA TYR A 201 17.12 12.20 -0.07
C TYR A 201 15.83 12.86 -0.56
N ILE A 202 15.65 12.88 -1.87
CA ILE A 202 14.41 13.30 -2.54
C ILE A 202 13.56 12.09 -2.95
N ALA A 203 14.17 10.92 -3.09
CA ALA A 203 13.50 9.67 -3.42
C ALA A 203 14.18 8.46 -2.75
N PRO A 204 13.43 7.45 -2.26
CA PRO A 204 13.98 6.17 -1.82
C PRO A 204 14.48 5.31 -2.99
N ASN A 205 15.22 4.26 -2.65
CA ASN A 205 15.39 3.10 -3.53
C ASN A 205 13.99 2.55 -3.83
N ARG A 206 13.72 2.29 -5.10
CA ARG A 206 12.41 1.79 -5.53
C ARG A 206 12.52 0.80 -6.67
N ALA A 207 11.55 -0.09 -6.76
CA ALA A 207 11.27 -0.84 -7.97
C ALA A 207 9.84 -0.54 -8.42
N VAL A 208 9.63 -0.47 -9.72
CA VAL A 208 8.29 -0.33 -10.32
C VAL A 208 8.13 -1.47 -11.30
N ALA A 209 7.05 -2.23 -11.14
CA ALA A 209 6.74 -3.38 -11.97
C ALA A 209 5.34 -3.25 -12.58
N ILE A 210 5.24 -3.50 -13.87
CA ILE A 210 3.98 -3.69 -14.59
C ILE A 210 3.75 -5.19 -14.68
N THR A 211 2.60 -5.65 -14.23
CA THR A 211 2.20 -7.05 -14.29
C THR A 211 0.95 -7.21 -15.14
N SER A 212 0.50 -8.46 -15.34
CA SER A 212 -0.79 -8.72 -15.98
C SER A 212 -2.01 -8.24 -15.17
N ARG A 213 -1.86 -7.76 -13.93
CA ARG A 213 -3.01 -7.37 -13.07
C ARG A 213 -2.84 -6.02 -12.39
N HIS A 214 -1.61 -5.62 -12.10
CA HIS A 214 -1.30 -4.44 -11.30
C HIS A 214 -0.10 -3.67 -11.85
N LEU A 215 -0.04 -2.39 -11.51
CA LEU A 215 1.22 -1.68 -11.38
C LEU A 215 1.64 -1.74 -9.91
N ILE A 216 2.76 -2.40 -9.64
CA ILE A 216 3.31 -2.60 -8.30
C ILE A 216 4.50 -1.65 -8.11
N ILE A 217 4.47 -0.87 -7.03
CA ILE A 217 5.57 0.02 -6.65
C ILE A 217 6.11 -0.45 -5.30
N LEU A 218 7.40 -0.74 -5.25
CA LEU A 218 8.12 -1.12 -4.04
C LEU A 218 9.04 0.03 -3.66
N GLU A 219 8.88 0.62 -2.48
CA GLU A 219 9.74 1.70 -1.99
C GLU A 219 10.36 1.31 -0.66
N GLU A 220 11.66 1.55 -0.50
CA GLU A 220 12.25 1.55 0.83
C GLU A 220 11.72 2.73 1.65
N GLU A 221 11.56 2.53 2.95
CA GLU A 221 11.22 3.62 3.84
C GLU A 221 12.34 4.68 3.85
N LEU A 222 12.04 5.89 3.36
CA LEU A 222 12.90 7.03 3.62
C LEU A 222 12.85 7.35 5.11
N ARG A 223 13.96 7.11 5.81
CA ARG A 223 14.15 7.63 7.17
C ARG A 223 14.28 9.15 7.12
N ARG A 224 13.18 9.87 6.93
CA ARG A 224 13.14 11.34 6.99
C ARG A 224 13.56 11.90 8.37
N PHE A 225 13.66 11.04 9.38
CA PHE A 225 13.74 11.42 10.79
C PHE A 225 15.10 11.18 11.47
N LEU A 226 16.09 10.59 10.78
CA LEU A 226 17.42 10.45 11.38
C LEU A 226 18.32 11.62 11.00
N LEU A 227 19.02 12.14 12.00
CA LEU A 227 19.97 13.23 11.82
C LEU A 227 21.08 12.80 10.86
N PRO A 228 21.48 13.65 9.88
CA PRO A 228 22.54 13.34 8.91
C PRO A 228 23.88 12.92 9.54
N ARG A 229 24.09 13.23 10.84
CA ARG A 229 25.31 12.88 11.57
C ARG A 229 25.39 11.42 12.01
N LEU A 230 24.27 10.69 12.06
CA LEU A 230 24.24 9.28 12.47
C LEU A 230 24.17 8.30 11.29
N GLU A 231 23.97 8.79 10.06
CA GLU A 231 23.90 7.98 8.83
C GLU A 231 25.27 7.52 8.28
N LYS A 232 26.35 7.67 9.04
CA LYS A 232 27.71 7.25 8.61
C LYS A 232 27.87 5.73 8.45
N ARG A 233 26.87 4.94 8.82
CA ARG A 233 26.78 3.52 8.46
C ARG A 233 25.67 3.40 7.46
N GLU A 234 25.90 2.65 6.38
CA GLU A 234 24.87 2.12 5.47
C GLU A 234 23.74 1.53 6.31
N SER A 235 22.78 2.39 6.68
CA SER A 235 21.80 2.02 7.67
C SER A 235 20.81 1.16 6.94
N ILE A 236 20.91 -0.15 7.16
CA ILE A 236 20.03 -1.15 6.60
C ILE A 236 18.59 -0.67 6.77
N THR A 237 17.95 -0.30 5.66
CA THR A 237 16.54 0.06 5.61
C THR A 237 15.76 -1.24 5.71
N TYR A 238 15.22 -1.51 6.90
CA TYR A 238 14.41 -2.71 7.15
C TYR A 238 12.96 -2.55 6.66
N GLY A 239 12.56 -1.33 6.30
CA GLY A 239 11.23 -1.00 5.85
C GLY A 239 11.02 -1.18 4.35
N ILE A 240 9.90 -1.77 3.95
CA ILE A 240 9.37 -1.73 2.57
C ILE A 240 7.93 -1.23 2.60
N ILE A 241 7.59 -0.41 1.61
CA ILE A 241 6.22 0.01 1.29
C ILE A 241 5.91 -0.61 -0.07
N THR A 242 4.88 -1.44 -0.11
CA THR A 242 4.38 -2.04 -1.35
C THR A 242 3.07 -1.38 -1.71
N ARG A 243 3.01 -0.72 -2.86
CA ARG A 243 1.79 -0.11 -3.41
C ARG A 243 1.28 -0.94 -4.57
N PHE A 244 0.01 -1.25 -4.53
CA PHE A 244 -0.72 -1.98 -5.57
C PHE A 244 -1.71 -1.04 -6.24
N CYS A 245 -1.49 -0.74 -7.53
CA CYS A 245 -2.44 -0.01 -8.35
C CYS A 245 -3.08 -1.01 -9.31
N PRO A 246 -4.40 -1.27 -9.23
CA PRO A 246 -5.05 -2.11 -10.21
C PRO A 246 -4.87 -1.54 -11.62
N SER A 247 -4.52 -2.40 -12.56
CA SER A 247 -4.22 -2.02 -13.95
C SER A 247 -5.40 -1.34 -14.66
N ASP A 248 -6.63 -1.77 -14.39
CA ASP A 248 -7.86 -1.15 -14.92
C ASP A 248 -8.08 0.29 -14.41
N ARG A 249 -7.38 0.68 -13.34
CA ARG A 249 -7.40 2.05 -12.78
C ARG A 249 -6.32 2.94 -13.33
N VAL A 250 -5.22 2.37 -13.84
CA VAL A 250 -4.13 3.14 -14.44
C VAL A 250 -4.58 3.63 -15.81
N GLN A 251 -4.85 4.93 -15.94
CA GLN A 251 -5.30 5.51 -17.20
C GLN A 251 -4.14 5.91 -18.11
N ALA A 252 -3.09 6.45 -17.50
CA ALA A 252 -1.93 6.95 -18.23
C ALA A 252 -0.66 6.88 -17.39
N LEU A 253 0.45 6.64 -18.08
CA LEU A 253 1.81 6.81 -17.60
C LEU A 253 2.45 7.94 -18.38
N ASN A 254 2.49 9.14 -17.80
CA ASN A 254 3.06 10.32 -18.43
C ASN A 254 4.48 10.53 -17.95
N VAL A 255 5.38 10.83 -18.89
CA VAL A 255 6.77 11.15 -18.59
C VAL A 255 6.99 12.62 -18.89
N HIS A 256 7.45 13.39 -17.91
CA HIS A 256 7.85 14.77 -18.10
C HIS A 256 9.13 15.09 -17.34
N ARG A 257 9.87 16.07 -17.84
CA ARG A 257 11.10 16.57 -17.23
C ARG A 257 10.81 17.87 -16.50
N GLU A 258 11.22 17.94 -15.24
CA GLU A 258 11.20 19.17 -14.44
C GLU A 258 12.59 19.40 -13.86
N ALA A 259 13.25 20.47 -14.31
CA ALA A 259 14.67 20.74 -14.03
C ALA A 259 15.58 19.56 -14.42
N GLU A 260 16.35 19.02 -13.47
CA GLU A 260 17.29 17.90 -13.67
C GLU A 260 16.66 16.52 -13.38
N MET A 261 15.33 16.44 -13.30
CA MET A 261 14.64 15.22 -12.87
C MET A 261 13.51 14.84 -13.81
N THR A 262 13.48 13.56 -14.15
CA THR A 262 12.40 12.95 -14.91
C THR A 262 11.39 12.35 -13.95
N TRP A 263 10.13 12.64 -14.23
CA TRP A 263 9.00 12.23 -13.42
C TRP A 263 8.09 11.33 -14.25
N LEU A 264 7.71 10.21 -13.66
CA LEU A 264 6.63 9.37 -14.13
C LEU A 264 5.38 9.70 -13.31
N ASP A 265 4.41 10.33 -13.97
CA ASP A 265 3.07 10.58 -13.43
C ASP A 265 2.14 9.44 -13.82
N ILE A 266 1.65 8.73 -12.80
CA ILE A 266 0.70 7.62 -12.93
C ILE A 266 -0.69 8.17 -12.61
N LYS A 267 -1.52 8.33 -13.64
CA LYS A 267 -2.91 8.79 -13.47
C LYS A 267 -3.80 7.59 -13.12
N LEU A 268 -4.49 7.67 -11.99
CA LEU A 268 -5.42 6.65 -11.51
C LEU A 268 -6.84 7.22 -11.50
N GLU A 269 -7.81 6.46 -12.02
CA GLU A 269 -9.22 6.89 -12.07
C GLU A 269 -10.18 5.77 -11.67
N ALA A 270 -11.28 6.16 -11.02
CA ALA A 270 -12.43 5.32 -10.76
C ALA A 270 -13.70 6.19 -10.75
N GLY A 271 -14.57 5.98 -11.73
CA GLY A 271 -15.70 6.89 -11.98
C GLY A 271 -15.21 8.29 -12.32
N ALA A 272 -15.74 9.32 -11.64
CA ALA A 272 -15.32 10.72 -11.83
C ALA A 272 -14.11 11.13 -10.97
N ALA A 273 -13.71 10.31 -9.98
CA ALA A 273 -12.59 10.64 -9.12
C ALA A 273 -11.27 10.24 -9.77
N ALA A 274 -10.28 11.11 -9.67
CA ALA A 274 -8.94 10.90 -10.18
C ALA A 274 -7.88 11.28 -9.15
N THR A 275 -6.78 10.52 -9.14
CA THR A 275 -5.57 10.88 -8.39
C THR A 275 -4.34 10.61 -9.25
N ALA A 276 -3.19 11.16 -8.83
CA ALA A 276 -1.93 10.94 -9.52
C ALA A 276 -0.85 10.53 -8.51
N LEU A 277 -0.07 9.51 -8.88
CA LEU A 277 1.18 9.19 -8.20
C LEU A 277 2.32 9.76 -9.03
N ARG A 278 3.30 10.37 -8.38
CA ARG A 278 4.42 11.01 -9.04
C ARG A 278 5.72 10.39 -8.56
N LEU A 279 6.44 9.74 -9.48
CA LEU A 279 7.65 8.97 -9.19
C LEU A 279 8.85 9.58 -9.91
N PRO A 280 9.91 10.00 -9.21
CA PRO A 280 11.15 10.38 -9.89
C PRO A 280 11.87 9.11 -10.36
N LEU A 281 12.26 9.08 -11.63
CA LEU A 281 12.94 7.96 -12.29
C LEU A 281 14.01 8.50 -13.25
N ASP A 282 14.96 7.65 -13.62
CA ASP A 282 15.83 7.91 -14.77
C ASP A 282 15.01 7.92 -16.07
N ASP A 283 15.50 8.67 -17.05
CA ASP A 283 14.84 8.81 -18.36
C ASP A 283 14.54 7.46 -19.01
N ASP A 284 15.54 6.57 -19.04
CA ASP A 284 15.43 5.25 -19.66
C ASP A 284 14.40 4.38 -18.91
N ASN A 285 14.41 4.42 -17.58
CA ASN A 285 13.45 3.70 -16.74
C ASN A 285 12.01 4.18 -16.95
N ALA A 286 11.81 5.50 -17.01
CA ALA A 286 10.50 6.10 -17.22
C ALA A 286 9.96 5.80 -18.63
N ALA A 287 10.82 5.89 -19.65
CA ALA A 287 10.48 5.57 -21.03
C ALA A 287 10.11 4.08 -21.19
N ALA A 288 10.92 3.17 -20.64
CA ALA A 288 10.68 1.73 -20.72
C ALA A 288 9.34 1.32 -20.08
N LEU A 289 9.01 1.88 -18.91
CA LEU A 289 7.72 1.63 -18.27
C LEU A 289 6.55 2.14 -19.11
N ARG A 290 6.67 3.35 -19.66
CA ARG A 290 5.62 3.95 -20.50
C ARG A 290 5.38 3.14 -21.78
N GLU A 291 6.44 2.78 -22.50
CA GLU A 291 6.36 2.00 -23.73
C GLU A 291 5.73 0.62 -23.48
N THR A 292 6.17 -0.06 -22.40
CA THR A 292 5.58 -1.36 -22.01
C THR A 292 4.10 -1.20 -21.67
N TRP A 293 3.73 -0.15 -20.94
CA TRP A 293 2.35 0.12 -20.57
C TRP A 293 1.46 0.38 -21.80
N GLU A 294 1.91 1.22 -22.72
CA GLU A 294 1.20 1.51 -23.96
C GLU A 294 1.02 0.26 -24.82
N THR A 295 2.07 -0.57 -24.93
CA THR A 295 2.02 -1.86 -25.64
C THR A 295 1.03 -2.83 -24.99
N THR A 296 1.10 -2.97 -23.66
CA THR A 296 0.19 -3.84 -22.89
C THR A 296 -1.25 -3.40 -23.06
N ARG A 297 -1.53 -2.09 -22.94
CA ARG A 297 -2.86 -1.50 -23.17
C ARG A 297 -3.37 -1.73 -24.59
N ALA A 298 -2.52 -1.59 -25.59
CA ALA A 298 -2.91 -1.81 -26.99
C ALA A 298 -3.30 -3.27 -27.24
N GLN A 299 -2.55 -4.22 -26.67
CA GLN A 299 -2.87 -5.65 -26.75
C GLN A 299 -4.21 -5.98 -26.09
N LEU A 300 -4.56 -5.29 -25.00
CA LEU A 300 -5.84 -5.47 -24.32
C LEU A 300 -7.03 -4.89 -25.06
N ALA A 301 -6.84 -3.77 -25.74
CA ALA A 301 -7.91 -3.19 -26.54
C ALA A 301 -8.27 -4.03 -27.78
N ALA A 302 -7.40 -4.99 -28.15
CA ALA A 302 -7.54 -5.81 -29.35
C ALA A 302 -8.10 -7.22 -29.10
N GLY A 303 -8.14 -7.69 -27.85
CA GLY A 303 -8.65 -9.02 -27.46
C GLY A 303 -10.04 -8.95 -26.85
#